data_AF-A0A4Z0YDB9-F1
#
_entry.id   AF-A0A4Z0YDB9-F1
#
_cell.length_a   1.000
_cell.length_b   1.000
_cell.length_c   1.000
_cell.angle_alpha   90.00
_cell.angle_beta   90.00
_cell.angle_gamma   90.00
#
_symmetry.space_group_name_H-M   'P 1'
#
loop_
_entity.id
_entity.type
_entity.pdbx_description
1 polymer ?
#
loop_
_entity_poly.entity_id
_entity_poly.type
_entity_poly.pdbx_seq_one_letter_code
_entity_poly.pdbx_strand_id
1 'polypeptide(L)'
;MKNRKILCAVLAFALAASVFAACGSKKGGESSVPASSFAAESLPAVSSEVSSESASSDTVVVTSNEPAESQPGPVVEITTDNKEFDELFKKNPIDKKYIQELNDAISNVAMVNLSNKYTGIWEKEVSSAYKKLCKLAKGSELTKIKDEQTAWENGKSAALKKISDDAQAAGGSMAQVNAASATMDFYRSRAAQLYRALYSYDPNYSYAYNSK
;
A
#
# COMPACT_ATOMS: atom_id res chain seq x y z
N MET A 1 27.06 36.96 17.62
CA MET A 1 27.49 35.97 16.60
C MET A 1 28.04 34.73 17.31
N LYS A 2 27.53 33.52 17.04
CA LYS A 2 28.24 32.28 17.39
C LYS A 2 27.77 31.13 16.50
N ASN A 3 28.52 30.89 15.43
CA ASN A 3 28.20 29.89 14.41
C ASN A 3 28.40 28.49 15.00
N ARG A 4 27.41 27.60 14.87
CA ARG A 4 27.57 26.17 15.12
C ARG A 4 27.16 25.39 13.87
N LYS A 5 28.16 25.06 13.05
CA LYS A 5 28.03 24.09 11.96
C LYS A 5 27.75 22.72 12.59
N ILE A 6 26.61 22.11 12.26
CA ILE A 6 26.33 20.72 12.66
C ILE A 6 26.68 19.82 11.47
N LEU A 7 27.58 18.87 11.72
CA LEU A 7 28.14 17.97 10.74
C LEU A 7 27.12 16.87 10.42
N CYS A 8 26.72 16.69 9.16
CA CYS A 8 25.91 15.56 8.75
C CYS A 8 26.78 14.29 8.72
N ALA A 9 26.54 13.36 9.64
CA ALA A 9 27.16 12.04 9.60
C ALA A 9 26.59 11.24 8.42
N VAL A 10 27.46 10.85 7.48
CA VAL A 10 27.13 9.93 6.40
C VAL A 10 27.34 8.51 6.91
N LEU A 11 26.26 7.76 7.10
CA LEU A 11 26.33 6.32 7.38
C LEU A 11 26.58 5.57 6.07
N ALA A 12 27.82 5.13 5.88
CA ALA A 12 28.20 4.28 4.76
C ALA A 12 27.75 2.83 5.02
N PHE A 13 26.91 2.28 4.14
CA PHE A 13 26.60 0.85 4.13
C PHE A 13 27.75 0.08 3.45
N ALA A 14 28.49 -0.72 4.23
CA ALA A 14 29.44 -1.66 3.70
C ALA A 14 28.70 -2.94 3.25
N LEU A 15 28.66 -3.17 1.93
CA LEU A 15 28.18 -4.44 1.36
C LEU A 15 29.29 -5.50 1.47
N ALA A 16 29.13 -6.45 2.39
CA ALA A 16 29.97 -7.64 2.46
C ALA A 16 29.44 -8.70 1.48
N ALA A 17 30.13 -8.89 0.36
CA ALA A 17 29.86 -9.99 -0.56
C ALA A 17 30.47 -11.29 -0.02
N SER A 18 29.63 -12.29 0.25
CA SER A 18 30.06 -13.65 0.63
C SER A 18 29.65 -14.63 -0.44
N VAL A 19 30.61 -15.08 -1.25
CA VAL A 19 30.42 -16.13 -2.25
C VAL A 19 31.01 -17.42 -1.71
N PHE A 20 30.19 -18.46 -1.55
CA PHE A 20 30.67 -19.84 -1.50
C PHE A 20 29.74 -20.76 -2.27
N ALA A 21 30.32 -21.49 -3.22
CA ALA A 21 29.64 -22.55 -3.96
C ALA A 21 29.84 -23.89 -3.26
N ALA A 22 28.79 -24.73 -3.26
CA ALA A 22 28.92 -26.16 -2.95
C ALA A 22 27.95 -26.96 -3.84
N CYS A 23 28.50 -27.91 -4.59
CA CYS A 23 27.76 -28.77 -5.52
C CYS A 23 27.31 -30.06 -4.82
N GLY A 24 26.17 -30.63 -5.21
CA GLY A 24 25.63 -31.84 -4.58
C GLY A 24 24.48 -32.49 -5.35
N SER A 25 24.77 -33.15 -6.47
CA SER A 25 23.76 -33.89 -7.25
C SER A 25 23.33 -35.20 -6.55
N LYS A 26 22.01 -35.48 -6.49
CA LYS A 26 21.51 -36.85 -6.46
C LYS A 26 20.14 -37.00 -7.14
N LYS A 27 19.75 -38.24 -7.41
CA LYS A 27 19.06 -38.67 -8.63
C LYS A 27 17.96 -39.69 -8.33
N GLY A 28 16.80 -39.56 -8.98
CA GLY A 28 15.85 -40.64 -9.25
C GLY A 28 14.72 -40.85 -8.24
N GLY A 29 13.58 -41.33 -8.73
CA GLY A 29 12.40 -41.71 -7.93
C GLY A 29 11.08 -41.56 -8.70
N GLU A 30 10.71 -42.54 -9.50
CA GLU A 30 9.40 -42.64 -10.17
C GLU A 30 8.29 -43.16 -9.23
N SER A 31 7.03 -42.85 -9.58
CA SER A 31 5.81 -43.58 -9.19
C SER A 31 5.44 -43.60 -7.69
N SER A 32 4.18 -43.77 -7.28
CA SER A 32 2.96 -44.15 -8.02
C SER A 32 1.70 -43.65 -7.29
N VAL A 33 0.63 -43.35 -8.04
CA VAL A 33 -0.75 -43.37 -7.51
C VAL A 33 -1.18 -44.81 -7.20
N PRO A 34 -2.11 -45.00 -6.25
CA PRO A 34 -3.42 -45.47 -6.68
C PRO A 34 -4.60 -44.70 -6.08
N ALA A 35 -5.79 -44.97 -6.63
CA ALA A 35 -7.05 -44.28 -6.34
C ALA A 35 -7.92 -45.03 -5.31
N SER A 36 -9.17 -44.55 -5.18
CA SER A 36 -10.34 -45.12 -4.48
C SER A 36 -10.55 -44.71 -3.00
N SER A 37 -11.79 -44.47 -2.53
CA SER A 37 -13.07 -44.28 -3.25
C SER A 37 -14.29 -43.97 -2.35
N PHE A 38 -15.25 -43.21 -2.90
CA PHE A 38 -16.72 -43.17 -2.64
C PHE A 38 -17.33 -42.71 -1.29
N ALA A 39 -18.54 -42.16 -1.46
CA ALA A 39 -19.67 -42.02 -0.51
C ALA A 39 -19.55 -40.99 0.64
N ALA A 40 -20.64 -40.36 1.11
CA ALA A 40 -21.95 -39.97 0.53
C ALA A 40 -22.65 -39.08 1.59
N GLU A 41 -23.59 -38.20 1.18
CA GLU A 41 -24.64 -37.54 2.01
C GLU A 41 -24.29 -37.04 3.44
N SER A 42 -24.57 -35.78 3.80
CA SER A 42 -25.95 -35.26 3.87
C SER A 42 -25.97 -33.78 4.28
N LEU A 43 -27.01 -33.04 3.85
CA LEU A 43 -27.47 -31.79 4.47
C LEU A 43 -28.62 -32.15 5.43
N PRO A 44 -28.86 -31.38 6.53
CA PRO A 44 -29.78 -30.24 6.36
C PRO A 44 -29.50 -29.00 7.25
N ALA A 45 -30.06 -27.88 6.78
CA ALA A 45 -30.61 -26.72 7.50
C ALA A 45 -30.08 -26.37 8.91
N VAL A 46 -29.44 -25.20 9.01
CA VAL A 46 -29.41 -24.39 10.25
C VAL A 46 -30.53 -23.35 10.18
N SER A 47 -31.27 -23.21 11.29
CA SER A 47 -32.38 -22.27 11.41
C SER A 47 -31.90 -20.86 11.77
N SER A 48 -32.62 -19.85 11.29
CA SER A 48 -32.45 -18.46 11.70
C SER A 48 -32.96 -18.26 13.13
N GLU A 49 -32.17 -17.63 14.00
CA GLU A 49 -32.66 -16.87 15.14
C GLU A 49 -32.01 -15.48 15.15
N VAL A 50 -32.84 -14.45 14.98
CA VAL A 50 -32.48 -13.06 15.29
C VAL A 50 -32.77 -12.84 16.77
N SER A 51 -31.76 -12.40 17.51
CA SER A 51 -31.93 -11.87 18.86
C SER A 51 -31.26 -10.51 18.94
N SER A 52 -32.07 -9.49 19.20
CA SER A 52 -31.62 -8.11 19.41
C SER A 52 -31.36 -7.88 20.90
N GLU A 53 -30.34 -7.09 21.25
CA GLU A 53 -30.48 -5.83 22.02
C GLU A 53 -29.15 -5.38 22.69
N SER A 54 -28.96 -4.04 22.77
CA SER A 54 -27.96 -3.31 23.60
C SER A 54 -26.47 -3.48 23.25
N ALA A 55 -25.62 -2.45 23.16
CA ALA A 55 -25.64 -1.13 23.79
C ALA A 55 -24.70 -0.14 23.05
N SER A 56 -24.85 1.16 23.31
CA SER A 56 -23.94 2.21 22.82
C SER A 56 -22.51 2.10 23.39
N SER A 57 -21.51 2.29 22.54
CA SER A 57 -20.21 2.90 22.89
C SER A 57 -19.46 3.35 21.63
N ASP A 58 -18.93 4.58 21.65
CA ASP A 58 -18.13 5.19 20.58
C ASP A 58 -16.96 4.31 20.12
N THR A 59 -16.98 3.86 18.86
CA THR A 59 -15.79 3.38 18.13
C THR A 59 -15.93 3.68 16.65
N VAL A 60 -14.80 3.97 15.98
CA VAL A 60 -14.76 4.37 14.57
C VAL A 60 -15.28 3.26 13.66
N VAL A 61 -16.37 3.55 12.94
CA VAL A 61 -16.96 2.61 11.97
C VAL A 61 -16.11 2.58 10.69
N VAL A 62 -15.24 1.57 10.59
CA VAL A 62 -14.82 1.04 9.27
C VAL A 62 -15.95 0.13 8.82
N THR A 63 -16.89 0.66 8.03
CA THR A 63 -17.98 -0.16 7.49
C THR A 63 -17.45 -1.05 6.36
N SER A 64 -17.82 -2.33 6.37
CA SER A 64 -17.54 -3.25 5.28
C SER A 64 -18.83 -3.96 4.91
N ASN A 65 -19.15 -3.95 3.61
CA ASN A 65 -20.30 -4.59 2.94
C ASN A 65 -21.67 -3.93 3.27
N GLU A 66 -22.64 -3.75 2.35
CA GLU A 66 -22.83 -4.02 0.90
C GLU A 66 -24.29 -3.55 0.53
N PRO A 67 -24.71 -3.19 -0.72
CA PRO A 67 -24.08 -3.32 -2.06
C PRO A 67 -24.06 -2.07 -2.98
N ALA A 68 -23.33 -2.21 -4.10
CA ALA A 68 -23.59 -1.67 -5.46
C ALA A 68 -24.07 -0.22 -5.69
N GLU A 69 -23.21 0.77 -5.45
CA GLU A 69 -23.13 1.96 -6.34
C GLU A 69 -21.69 2.22 -6.77
N SER A 70 -21.50 2.56 -8.05
CA SER A 70 -20.23 2.88 -8.72
C SER A 70 -19.16 1.78 -8.74
N GLN A 71 -18.61 1.49 -9.93
CA GLN A 71 -17.33 0.80 -10.00
C GLN A 71 -16.30 1.62 -9.20
N PRO A 72 -15.51 1.01 -8.29
CA PRO A 72 -14.46 1.75 -7.59
C PRO A 72 -13.55 2.39 -8.63
N GLY A 73 -13.24 3.68 -8.42
CA GLY A 73 -12.37 4.41 -9.32
C GLY A 73 -11.01 3.71 -9.47
N PRO A 74 -10.27 3.99 -10.56
CA PRO A 74 -8.97 3.37 -10.82
C PRO A 74 -7.92 3.59 -9.71
N VAL A 75 -8.16 4.54 -8.81
CA VAL A 75 -7.44 4.74 -7.54
C VAL A 75 -8.44 4.85 -6.41
N VAL A 76 -8.08 4.40 -5.21
CA VAL A 76 -8.93 4.52 -4.01
C VAL A 76 -9.17 6.00 -3.67
N GLU A 77 -10.40 6.38 -3.31
CA GLU A 77 -10.68 7.74 -2.83
C GLU A 77 -9.98 7.98 -1.48
N ILE A 78 -9.25 9.10 -1.38
CA ILE A 78 -8.65 9.55 -0.13
C ILE A 78 -9.53 10.68 0.43
N THR A 79 -10.03 10.46 1.64
CA THR A 79 -10.75 11.44 2.45
C THR A 79 -10.01 11.60 3.77
N THR A 80 -9.81 12.84 4.21
CA THR A 80 -9.08 13.17 5.44
C THR A 80 -9.93 14.05 6.36
N ASP A 81 -9.31 14.57 7.42
CA ASP A 81 -9.88 15.60 8.29
C ASP A 81 -9.93 16.99 7.62
N ASN A 82 -9.41 17.16 6.39
CA ASN A 82 -9.39 18.44 5.68
C ASN A 82 -9.88 18.30 4.22
N LYS A 83 -11.08 18.83 3.97
CA LYS A 83 -11.73 18.81 2.65
C LYS A 83 -10.98 19.59 1.57
N GLU A 84 -10.28 20.67 1.91
CA GLU A 84 -9.48 21.42 0.93
C GLU A 84 -8.27 20.60 0.48
N PHE A 85 -7.62 19.91 1.42
CA PHE A 85 -6.54 18.97 1.11
C PHE A 85 -7.07 17.83 0.24
N ASP A 86 -8.23 17.25 0.56
CA ASP A 86 -8.82 16.16 -0.23
C ASP A 86 -9.07 16.61 -1.67
N GLU A 87 -9.65 17.80 -1.86
CA GLU A 87 -9.89 18.40 -3.18
C GLU A 87 -8.60 18.78 -3.92
N LEU A 88 -7.52 19.13 -3.22
CA LEU A 88 -6.20 19.34 -3.82
C LEU A 88 -5.58 17.99 -4.23
N PHE A 89 -5.62 17.00 -3.36
CA PHE A 89 -5.03 15.68 -3.58
C PHE A 89 -5.74 14.91 -4.70
N LYS A 90 -7.07 15.02 -4.83
CA LYS A 90 -7.84 14.51 -5.98
C LYS A 90 -7.35 15.04 -7.33
N LYS A 91 -6.69 16.21 -7.36
CA LYS A 91 -6.18 16.86 -8.57
C LYS A 91 -4.69 16.58 -8.82
N ASN A 92 -4.06 15.66 -8.07
CA ASN A 92 -2.63 15.43 -8.16
C ASN A 92 -2.18 14.94 -9.56
N PRO A 93 -0.99 15.34 -10.04
CA PRO A 93 -0.54 15.05 -11.39
C PRO A 93 -0.17 13.57 -11.60
N ILE A 94 0.08 12.82 -10.52
CA ILE A 94 0.50 11.41 -10.56
C ILE A 94 -0.71 10.53 -10.90
N ASP A 95 -1.80 10.64 -10.13
CA ASP A 95 -3.05 9.93 -10.41
C ASP A 95 -3.62 10.33 -11.77
N LYS A 96 -3.62 11.63 -12.11
CA LYS A 96 -4.06 12.08 -13.44
C LYS A 96 -3.32 11.37 -14.57
N LYS A 97 -2.01 11.10 -14.40
CA LYS A 97 -1.17 10.42 -15.39
C LYS A 97 -1.31 8.90 -15.35
N TYR A 98 -1.46 8.31 -14.16
CA TYR A 98 -1.80 6.90 -14.01
C TYR A 98 -3.13 6.57 -14.70
N ILE A 99 -4.18 7.33 -14.41
CA ILE A 99 -5.52 7.15 -14.99
C ILE A 99 -5.50 7.36 -16.50
N GLN A 100 -4.72 8.34 -17.00
CA GLN A 100 -4.53 8.53 -18.44
C GLN A 100 -3.93 7.27 -19.09
N GLU A 101 -2.81 6.75 -18.56
CA GLU A 101 -2.12 5.58 -19.10
C GLU A 101 -2.89 4.26 -18.90
N LEU A 102 -3.73 4.16 -17.86
CA LEU A 102 -4.51 2.96 -17.56
C LEU A 102 -5.58 2.70 -18.62
N ASN A 103 -6.14 3.74 -19.23
CA ASN A 103 -7.08 3.61 -20.34
C ASN A 103 -6.44 2.97 -21.60
N ASP A 104 -5.11 3.08 -21.75
CA ASP A 104 -4.35 2.47 -22.84
C ASP A 104 -3.87 1.04 -22.50
N ALA A 105 -4.02 0.59 -21.25
CA ALA A 105 -3.48 -0.67 -20.74
C ALA A 105 -4.40 -1.88 -21.04
N ILE A 106 -4.48 -2.28 -22.30
CA ILE A 106 -5.39 -3.33 -22.82
C ILE A 106 -5.12 -4.79 -22.35
N SER A 107 -4.24 -5.02 -21.38
CA SER A 107 -3.94 -6.37 -20.87
C SER A 107 -3.53 -6.37 -19.40
N ASN A 108 -3.78 -7.47 -18.69
CA ASN A 108 -3.44 -7.63 -17.27
C ASN A 108 -1.94 -7.41 -17.02
N VAL A 109 -1.07 -7.82 -17.93
CA VAL A 109 0.39 -7.58 -17.85
C VAL A 109 0.70 -6.08 -17.99
N ALA A 110 0.04 -5.37 -18.90
CA ALA A 110 0.19 -3.92 -19.04
C ALA A 110 -0.30 -3.18 -17.78
N MET A 111 -1.46 -3.58 -17.22
CA MET A 111 -1.99 -3.02 -15.98
C MET A 111 -1.04 -3.24 -14.80
N VAL A 112 -0.54 -4.47 -14.59
CA VAL A 112 0.45 -4.78 -13.55
C VAL A 112 1.72 -3.93 -13.70
N ASN A 113 2.26 -3.84 -14.91
CA ASN A 113 3.46 -3.03 -15.17
C ASN A 113 3.22 -1.54 -14.92
N LEU A 114 2.02 -1.05 -15.25
CA LEU A 114 1.62 0.33 -15.00
C LEU A 114 1.47 0.62 -13.49
N SER A 115 0.74 -0.20 -12.74
CA SER A 115 0.63 -0.05 -11.29
C SER A 115 2.02 -0.12 -10.63
N ASN A 116 2.90 -1.03 -11.05
CA ASN A 116 4.29 -1.11 -10.56
C ASN A 116 5.13 0.15 -10.87
N LYS A 117 4.99 0.74 -12.07
CA LYS A 117 5.59 2.04 -12.43
C LYS A 117 5.15 3.13 -11.46
N TYR A 118 3.86 3.20 -11.16
CA TYR A 118 3.28 4.23 -10.28
C TYR A 118 3.52 3.98 -8.79
N THR A 119 3.62 2.73 -8.34
CA THR A 119 4.17 2.36 -7.02
C THR A 119 5.57 2.98 -6.81
N GLY A 120 6.47 2.82 -7.79
CA GLY A 120 7.82 3.39 -7.73
C GLY A 120 7.88 4.92 -7.87
N ILE A 121 6.78 5.59 -8.22
CA ILE A 121 6.62 7.04 -8.12
C ILE A 121 6.13 7.40 -6.71
N TRP A 122 5.08 6.75 -6.21
CA TRP A 122 4.52 7.00 -4.88
C TRP A 122 5.50 6.70 -3.73
N GLU A 123 6.38 5.71 -3.85
CA GLU A 123 7.46 5.47 -2.87
C GLU A 123 8.47 6.64 -2.80
N LYS A 124 8.76 7.29 -3.94
CA LYS A 124 9.59 8.50 -3.98
C LYS A 124 8.86 9.69 -3.38
N GLU A 125 7.54 9.78 -3.56
CA GLU A 125 6.70 10.78 -2.90
C GLU A 125 6.66 10.61 -1.39
N VAL A 126 6.49 9.40 -0.85
CA VAL A 126 6.61 9.12 0.59
C VAL A 126 7.95 9.65 1.12
N SER A 127 9.04 9.29 0.45
CA SER A 127 10.39 9.75 0.80
C SER A 127 10.57 11.27 0.69
N SER A 128 9.92 11.93 -0.27
CA SER A 128 9.98 13.37 -0.50
C SER A 128 9.17 14.14 0.54
N ALA A 129 7.90 13.80 0.71
CA ALA A 129 6.97 14.42 1.63
C ALA A 129 7.50 14.34 3.07
N TYR A 130 7.96 13.16 3.51
CA TYR A 130 8.60 12.98 4.81
C TYR A 130 9.83 13.89 5.02
N LYS A 131 10.71 14.01 4.00
CA LYS A 131 11.89 14.89 4.05
C LYS A 131 11.51 16.38 4.08
N LYS A 132 10.44 16.80 3.40
CA LYS A 132 9.92 18.18 3.47
C LYS A 132 9.34 18.46 4.85
N LEU A 133 8.45 17.58 5.30
CA LEU A 133 7.76 17.66 6.58
C LEU A 133 8.74 17.71 7.77
N CYS A 134 9.77 16.85 7.79
CA CYS A 134 10.80 16.86 8.84
C CYS A 134 11.68 18.12 8.86
N LYS A 135 11.75 18.90 7.77
CA LYS A 135 12.45 20.20 7.76
C LYS A 135 11.61 21.30 8.40
N LEU A 136 10.29 21.25 8.20
CA LEU A 136 9.33 22.26 8.68
C LEU A 136 8.91 22.00 10.13
N ALA A 137 8.44 20.80 10.47
CA ALA A 137 7.99 20.43 11.80
C ALA A 137 9.09 20.56 12.88
N LYS A 138 8.68 20.80 14.13
CA LYS A 138 9.55 20.98 15.31
C LYS A 138 8.94 20.30 16.54
N GLY A 139 9.69 20.23 17.64
CA GLY A 139 9.19 19.77 18.94
C GLY A 139 8.53 18.39 18.89
N SER A 140 7.39 18.27 19.60
CA SER A 140 6.58 17.05 19.68
C SER A 140 6.02 16.58 18.34
N GLU A 141 5.66 17.50 17.44
CA GLU A 141 5.15 17.16 16.11
C GLU A 141 6.21 16.41 15.30
N LEU A 142 7.46 16.90 15.29
CA LEU A 142 8.57 16.25 14.60
C LEU A 142 8.87 14.86 15.17
N THR A 143 8.70 14.66 16.48
CA THR A 143 8.82 13.34 17.11
C THR A 143 7.71 12.42 16.60
N LYS A 144 6.44 12.84 16.72
CA LYS A 144 5.27 12.08 16.21
C LYS A 144 5.43 11.65 14.75
N ILE A 145 5.84 12.57 13.87
CA ILE A 145 6.07 12.29 12.44
C ILE A 145 7.13 11.20 12.21
N LYS A 146 8.20 11.19 13.01
CA LYS A 146 9.26 10.17 12.93
C LYS A 146 8.80 8.82 13.46
N ASP A 147 8.06 8.81 14.56
CA ASP A 147 7.54 7.60 15.19
C ASP A 147 6.52 6.92 14.28
N GLU A 148 5.59 7.70 13.70
CA GLU A 148 4.63 7.23 12.69
C GLU A 148 5.30 6.69 11.43
N GLN A 149 6.36 7.35 10.92
CA GLN A 149 7.09 6.82 9.78
C GLN A 149 7.82 5.52 10.15
N THR A 150 8.43 5.45 11.33
CA THR A 150 9.13 4.25 11.79
C THR A 150 8.15 3.07 11.97
N ALA A 151 6.98 3.31 12.54
CA ALA A 151 5.92 2.31 12.66
C ALA A 151 5.43 1.83 11.28
N TRP A 152 5.24 2.73 10.32
CA TRP A 152 4.84 2.37 8.96
C TRP A 152 5.92 1.55 8.23
N GLU A 153 7.20 1.93 8.31
CA GLU A 153 8.30 1.17 7.71
C GLU A 153 8.42 -0.23 8.34
N ASN A 154 8.27 -0.35 9.67
CA ASN A 154 8.29 -1.64 10.37
C ASN A 154 7.10 -2.53 9.96
N GLY A 155 5.92 -1.95 9.76
CA GLY A 155 4.73 -2.67 9.30
C GLY A 155 4.73 -3.02 7.80
N LYS A 156 5.54 -2.31 6.99
CA LYS A 156 5.51 -2.38 5.52
C LYS A 156 5.64 -3.79 4.97
N SER A 157 6.62 -4.58 5.44
CA SER A 157 6.84 -5.93 4.92
C SER A 157 5.64 -6.85 5.17
N ALA A 158 4.99 -6.73 6.33
CA ALA A 158 3.81 -7.53 6.67
C ALA A 158 2.58 -7.10 5.85
N ALA A 159 2.38 -5.79 5.68
CA ALA A 159 1.29 -5.24 4.86
C ALA A 159 1.40 -5.66 3.38
N LEU A 160 2.61 -5.54 2.79
CA LEU A 160 2.86 -5.96 1.41
C LEU A 160 2.71 -7.48 1.23
N LYS A 161 3.14 -8.28 2.22
CA LYS A 161 2.88 -9.74 2.21
C LYS A 161 1.37 -10.02 2.23
N LYS A 162 0.61 -9.35 3.10
CA LYS A 162 -0.84 -9.53 3.18
C LYS A 162 -1.53 -9.21 1.84
N ILE A 163 -1.15 -8.12 1.16
CA ILE A 163 -1.66 -7.78 -0.18
C ILE A 163 -1.41 -8.92 -1.18
N SER A 164 -0.23 -9.53 -1.16
CA SER A 164 0.09 -10.68 -2.00
C SER A 164 -0.72 -11.94 -1.61
N ASP A 165 -0.85 -12.22 -0.32
CA ASP A 165 -1.57 -13.39 0.20
C ASP A 165 -3.08 -13.30 -0.13
N ASP A 166 -3.69 -12.13 0.13
CA ASP A 166 -5.11 -11.86 -0.16
C ASP A 166 -5.42 -12.04 -1.66
N ALA A 167 -4.54 -11.53 -2.52
CA ALA A 167 -4.68 -11.66 -3.97
C ALA A 167 -4.50 -13.10 -4.47
N GLN A 168 -3.57 -13.86 -3.89
CA GLN A 168 -3.40 -15.28 -4.19
C GLN A 168 -4.61 -16.10 -3.75
N ALA A 169 -5.20 -15.79 -2.59
CA ALA A 169 -6.41 -16.43 -2.09
C ALA A 169 -7.65 -16.12 -2.94
N ALA A 170 -7.78 -14.90 -3.46
CA ALA A 170 -8.85 -14.51 -4.39
C ALA A 170 -8.71 -15.20 -5.77
N GLY A 171 -7.46 -15.35 -6.25
CA GLY A 171 -7.17 -16.08 -7.49
C GLY A 171 -7.73 -15.45 -8.77
N GLY A 172 -7.84 -16.26 -9.82
CA GLY A 172 -8.30 -15.82 -11.15
C GLY A 172 -7.28 -14.96 -11.91
N SER A 173 -7.64 -14.55 -13.13
CA SER A 173 -6.77 -13.78 -14.03
C SER A 173 -6.42 -12.38 -13.53
N MET A 174 -7.24 -11.82 -12.62
CA MET A 174 -7.06 -10.47 -12.07
C MET A 174 -6.25 -10.42 -10.76
N ALA A 175 -5.94 -11.55 -10.13
CA ALA A 175 -5.17 -11.58 -8.86
C ALA A 175 -3.92 -10.69 -8.88
N GLN A 176 -3.10 -10.80 -9.93
CA GLN A 176 -1.88 -10.01 -10.07
C GLN A 176 -2.14 -8.52 -10.28
N VAL A 177 -3.19 -8.15 -11.02
CA VAL A 177 -3.60 -6.76 -11.22
C VAL A 177 -4.05 -6.14 -9.89
N ASN A 178 -4.89 -6.87 -9.15
CA ASN A 178 -5.38 -6.45 -7.84
C ASN A 178 -4.22 -6.27 -6.83
N ALA A 179 -3.28 -7.22 -6.79
CA ALA A 179 -2.08 -7.12 -5.95
C ALA A 179 -1.21 -5.90 -6.30
N ALA A 180 -1.00 -5.63 -7.59
CA ALA A 180 -0.20 -4.50 -8.06
C ALA A 180 -0.88 -3.15 -7.77
N SER A 181 -2.20 -3.05 -7.98
CA SER A 181 -2.97 -1.84 -7.65
C SER A 181 -3.02 -1.59 -6.15
N ALA A 182 -3.32 -2.61 -5.33
CA ALA A 182 -3.32 -2.48 -3.88
C ALA A 182 -1.92 -2.13 -3.32
N THR A 183 -0.85 -2.62 -3.94
CA THR A 183 0.53 -2.22 -3.61
C THR A 183 0.77 -0.75 -3.93
N MET A 184 0.31 -0.26 -5.09
CA MET A 184 0.37 1.17 -5.44
C MET A 184 -0.41 2.02 -4.44
N ASP A 185 -1.65 1.63 -4.11
CA ASP A 185 -2.52 2.35 -3.17
C ASP A 185 -1.96 2.35 -1.74
N PHE A 186 -1.24 1.32 -1.32
CA PHE A 186 -0.53 1.29 -0.02
C PHE A 186 0.51 2.42 0.09
N TYR A 187 1.33 2.62 -0.94
CA TYR A 187 2.32 3.73 -0.97
C TYR A 187 1.64 5.09 -1.19
N ARG A 188 0.65 5.17 -2.08
CA ARG A 188 -0.14 6.39 -2.34
C ARG A 188 -0.85 6.89 -1.10
N SER A 189 -1.46 6.00 -0.31
CA SER A 189 -2.13 6.34 0.96
C SER A 189 -1.14 6.89 1.98
N ARG A 190 0.08 6.34 2.08
CA ARG A 190 1.11 6.90 2.97
C ARG A 190 1.60 8.27 2.48
N ALA A 191 1.77 8.45 1.17
CA ALA A 191 2.12 9.75 0.60
C ALA A 191 1.03 10.79 0.88
N ALA A 192 -0.25 10.40 0.77
CA ALA A 192 -1.39 11.27 1.09
C ALA A 192 -1.39 11.71 2.56
N GLN A 193 -1.14 10.80 3.52
CA GLN A 193 -1.00 11.15 4.94
C GLN A 193 0.13 12.17 5.18
N LEU A 194 1.30 11.94 4.58
CA LEU A 194 2.44 12.85 4.72
C LEU A 194 2.20 14.20 4.04
N TYR A 195 1.52 14.23 2.90
CA TYR A 195 1.11 15.46 2.22
C TYR A 195 0.00 16.20 2.97
N ARG A 196 -0.93 15.50 3.61
CA ARG A 196 -1.95 16.08 4.49
C ARG A 196 -1.30 16.79 5.67
N ALA A 197 -0.30 16.16 6.30
CA ALA A 197 0.48 16.80 7.35
C ALA A 197 1.31 17.98 6.82
N LEU A 198 1.89 17.86 5.62
CA LEU A 198 2.67 18.94 4.99
C LEU A 198 1.81 20.17 4.65
N TYR A 199 0.57 19.98 4.20
CA TYR A 199 -0.38 21.05 3.87
C TYR A 199 -0.62 22.02 5.04
N SER A 200 -0.54 21.55 6.29
CA SER A 200 -0.64 22.39 7.49
C SER A 200 0.54 23.36 7.67
N TYR A 201 1.68 23.12 7.02
CA TYR A 201 2.87 24.00 7.05
C TYR A 201 3.12 24.71 5.71
N ASP A 202 2.76 24.08 4.60
CA ASP A 202 2.93 24.56 3.23
C ASP A 202 1.69 24.17 2.39
N PRO A 203 0.64 25.02 2.36
CA PRO A 203 -0.55 24.77 1.55
C PRO A 203 -0.28 24.70 0.04
N ASN A 204 0.86 25.24 -0.41
CA ASN A 204 1.27 25.28 -1.82
C ASN A 204 2.35 24.23 -2.13
N TYR A 205 2.39 23.14 -1.37
CA TYR A 205 3.40 22.10 -1.55
C TYR A 205 3.40 21.54 -2.98
N SER A 206 4.61 21.18 -3.43
CA SER A 206 4.83 20.49 -4.71
C SER A 206 5.05 18.99 -4.50
N TYR A 207 4.65 18.17 -5.48
CA TYR A 207 5.12 16.78 -5.60
C TYR A 207 6.60 16.73 -6.02
N ALA A 208 7.30 15.61 -5.80
CA ALA A 208 8.62 15.40 -6.42
C ALA A 208 8.51 14.94 -7.88
N TYR A 209 7.39 14.33 -8.24
CA TYR A 209 7.02 13.96 -9.59
C TYR A 209 6.99 15.18 -10.51
N ASN A 210 7.65 15.02 -11.65
CA ASN A 210 7.63 15.97 -12.75
C ASN A 210 7.18 15.20 -13.99
N SER A 211 6.08 15.62 -14.60
CA SER A 211 5.61 15.06 -15.88
C SER A 211 6.49 15.60 -17.02
N LYS A 212 7.62 14.94 -17.24
CA LYS A 212 8.35 15.02 -18.52
C LYS A 212 7.74 14.06 -19.53
#